data_AF-A0A8U0M0R7-F1
#
_entry.id   AF-A0A8U0M0R7-F1
#
_cell.length_a   1.000
_cell.length_b   1.000
_cell.length_c   1.000
_cell.angle_alpha   90.00
_cell.angle_beta   90.00
_cell.angle_gamma   90.00
#
_symmetry.space_group_name_H-M   'P 1'
#
loop_
_entity.id
_entity.type
_entity.pdbx_description
1 polymer ?
#
loop_
_entity_poly.entity_id
_entity_poly.type
_entity_poly.pdbx_seq_one_letter_code
_entity_poly.pdbx_strand_id
1 'polypeptide(L)' 'MATYQLVEKHVIEHHNEYYEVRTTEEDKEPRSLFFSTNEENLEDVAADIVADHMPGVKKWTVIPHRKDS' A
#
# COMPACT_ATOMS: atom_id res chain seq x y z
N MET A 1 1.36 4.15 15.31
CA MET A 1 0.30 3.40 14.62
C MET A 1 -0.30 4.36 13.63
N ALA A 2 0.13 4.25 12.38
CA ALA A 2 -0.40 5.09 11.33
C ALA A 2 -1.86 4.71 11.03
N THR A 3 -2.70 5.69 10.70
CA THR A 3 -4.11 5.43 10.38
C THR A 3 -4.26 5.13 8.89
N TYR A 4 -4.67 3.92 8.55
CA TYR A 4 -4.89 3.51 7.15
C TYR A 4 -6.13 2.64 7.00
N GLN A 5 -6.64 2.58 5.77
CA GLN A 5 -7.68 1.66 5.37
C GLN A 5 -7.20 0.86 4.17
N LEU A 6 -7.16 -0.46 4.30
CA LEU A 6 -6.96 -1.33 3.15
C LEU A 6 -8.17 -1.26 2.24
N VAL A 7 -7.91 -1.13 0.94
CA VAL A 7 -8.94 -1.08 -0.10
C VAL A 7 -8.76 -2.26 -1.03
N GLU A 8 -9.87 -2.92 -1.37
CA GLU A 8 -9.84 -4.00 -2.36
C GLU A 8 -9.73 -3.43 -3.77
N LYS A 9 -9.13 -4.19 -4.68
CA LYS A 9 -8.92 -3.78 -6.07
C LYS A 9 -10.21 -3.40 -6.81
N HIS A 10 -11.36 -3.94 -6.44
CA HIS A 10 -12.65 -3.56 -7.03
C HIS A 10 -13.21 -2.25 -6.44
N VAL A 11 -12.75 -1.86 -5.26
CA VAL A 11 -13.20 -0.65 -4.56
C VAL A 11 -12.40 0.57 -5.02
N ILE A 12 -11.12 0.39 -5.40
CA ILE A 12 -10.25 1.49 -5.89
C ILE A 12 -10.84 2.24 -7.10
N GLU A 13 -11.74 1.60 -7.87
CA GLU A 13 -12.44 2.25 -8.99
C GLU A 13 -13.31 3.43 -8.53
N HIS A 14 -13.71 3.46 -7.26
CA HIS A 14 -14.50 4.55 -6.67
C HIS A 14 -13.66 5.53 -5.83
N HIS A 15 -12.34 5.30 -5.69
CA HIS A 15 -11.44 6.20 -4.97
C HIS A 15 -10.74 7.18 -5.93
N ASN A 16 -10.71 8.45 -5.55
CA ASN A 16 -10.00 9.50 -6.29
C ASN A 16 -8.47 9.40 -6.10
N GLU A 17 -8.04 8.99 -4.92
CA GLU A 17 -6.65 8.76 -4.55
C GLU A 17 -6.56 7.50 -3.70
N TYR A 18 -5.62 6.63 -4.05
CA TYR A 18 -5.21 5.47 -3.25
C TYR A 18 -3.72 5.19 -3.49
N TYR A 19 -3.15 4.33 -2.66
CA TYR A 19 -1.75 3.95 -2.73
C TYR A 19 -1.65 2.43 -2.85
N GLU A 20 -0.59 1.96 -3.50
CA GLU A 20 -0.25 0.55 -3.58
C GLU A 20 1.08 0.34 -2.88
N VAL A 21 1.12 -0.54 -1.89
CA VAL A 21 2.37 -1.10 -1.39
C VAL A 21 2.63 -2.41 -2.13
N ARG A 22 3.77 -2.48 -2.82
CA ARG A 22 4.18 -3.64 -3.61
C ARG A 22 5.50 -4.21 -3.11
N THR A 23 5.56 -5.52 -2.92
CA THR A 23 6.80 -6.22 -2.57
C THR A 23 7.69 -6.38 -3.80
N THR A 24 8.99 -6.18 -3.62
CA THR A 24 10.00 -6.21 -4.71
C THR A 24 11.12 -7.21 -4.44
N GLU A 25 10.88 -8.17 -3.56
CA GLU A 25 11.83 -9.26 -3.29
C GLU A 25 11.88 -10.23 -4.49
N GLU A 26 13.08 -10.50 -5.02
CA GLU A 26 13.29 -11.35 -6.19
C GLU A 26 12.90 -12.83 -5.98
N ASP A 27 12.95 -13.32 -4.73
CA ASP A 27 12.68 -14.72 -4.37
C ASP A 27 11.20 -15.02 -4.05
N LYS A 28 10.32 -14.01 -4.04
CA LYS A 28 8.89 -14.18 -3.72
C LYS A 28 8.02 -13.60 -4.82
N GLU A 29 6.84 -14.19 -5.00
CA GLU A 29 5.84 -13.59 -5.89
C GLU A 29 5.52 -12.17 -5.43
N PRO A 30 5.55 -11.18 -6.35
CA PRO A 30 5.28 -9.80 -6.01
C PRO A 30 3.83 -9.69 -5.51
N ARG A 31 3.67 -9.28 -4.25
CA ARG A 31 2.38 -9.05 -3.62
C ARG A 31 2.11 -7.56 -3.58
N SER A 32 0.89 -7.19 -3.95
CA SER A 32 0.40 -5.81 -3.89
C SER A 32 -0.76 -5.72 -2.91
N LEU A 33 -0.71 -4.74 -2.02
CA LEU A 33 -1.85 -4.32 -1.21
C LEU A 33 -2.16 -2.87 -1.53
N PHE A 34 -3.45 -2.54 -1.59
CA PHE A 34 -3.90 -1.18 -1.84
C PHE A 34 -4.46 -0.59 -0.56
N PHE A 35 -4.17 0.69 -0.31
CA PHE A 35 -4.62 1.39 0.88
C PHE A 35 -4.93 2.85 0.59
N SER A 36 -5.79 3.44 1.41
CA SER A 36 -6.01 4.87 1.49
C SER A 36 -5.64 5.36 2.88
N THR A 37 -5.05 6.54 2.96
CA THR A 37 -4.67 7.18 4.23
C THR A 37 -4.76 8.70 4.09
N ASN A 38 -4.96 9.38 5.23
CA ASN A 38 -4.84 10.84 5.33
C ASN A 38 -3.50 11.25 5.95
N GLU A 39 -2.63 10.28 6.27
CA GLU A 39 -1.33 10.54 6.86
C GLU A 39 -0.37 11.14 5.81
N GLU A 40 0.40 12.14 6.22
CA GLU A 40 1.41 12.75 5.35
C GLU A 40 2.59 11.81 5.09
N ASN A 41 2.92 10.95 6.07
CA ASN A 41 4.03 10.02 5.98
C ASN A 41 3.56 8.64 5.47
N LEU A 42 3.55 8.48 4.15
CA LEU A 42 3.20 7.23 3.48
C LEU A 42 4.18 6.09 3.78
N GLU A 43 5.44 6.40 4.10
CA GLU A 43 6.46 5.39 4.40
C GLU A 43 6.16 4.68 5.74
N ASP A 44 5.77 5.45 6.76
CA ASP A 44 5.34 4.91 8.06
C ASP A 44 4.10 4.02 7.90
N VAL A 45 3.10 4.50 7.14
CA VAL A 45 1.87 3.74 6.86
C VAL A 45 2.19 2.43 6.16
N ALA A 46 3.03 2.48 5.12
CA ALA A 46 3.41 1.29 4.37
C ALA A 46 4.22 0.32 5.22
N ALA A 47 5.10 0.82 6.09
CA ALA A 47 5.86 -0.01 7.03
C ALA A 47 4.93 -0.74 8.02
N ASP A 48 3.93 -0.06 8.59
CA ASP A 48 2.89 -0.65 9.44
C ASP A 48 2.10 -1.74 8.66
N ILE A 49 1.67 -1.46 7.43
CA ILE A 49 0.94 -2.43 6.57
C ILE A 49 1.80 -3.66 6.26
N VAL A 50 3.07 -3.46 5.90
CA VAL A 50 4.00 -4.55 5.60
C VAL A 50 4.24 -5.41 6.84
N ALA A 51 4.43 -4.77 8.00
CA ALA A 51 4.64 -5.49 9.26
C ALA A 51 3.42 -6.34 9.66
N ASP A 52 2.20 -5.82 9.47
CA ASP A 52 0.95 -6.50 9.85
C ASP A 52 0.53 -7.59 8.85
N HIS A 53 0.55 -7.27 7.55
CA HIS A 53 -0.03 -8.12 6.51
C HIS A 53 0.98 -8.93 5.68
N MET A 54 2.25 -8.52 5.68
CA MET A 54 3.32 -9.13 4.89
C MET A 54 4.58 -9.39 5.74
N PRO A 55 4.44 -10.11 6.87
CA PRO A 55 5.55 -10.30 7.79
C PRO A 55 6.73 -11.01 7.09
N GLY A 56 7.93 -10.47 7.34
CA GLY A 56 9.17 -11.01 6.78
C GLY A 56 9.50 -10.52 5.36
N VAL A 57 8.78 -9.53 4.83
CA VAL A 57 9.19 -8.80 3.63
C VAL A 57 10.19 -7.70 4.00
N LYS A 58 11.34 -7.65 3.32
CA LYS A 58 12.38 -6.63 3.55
C LYS A 58 12.43 -5.55 2.48
N LYS A 59 11.93 -5.82 1.28
CA LYS A 59 11.94 -4.89 0.15
C LYS A 59 10.52 -4.66 -0.35
N TRP A 60 10.08 -3.41 -0.29
CA TRP A 60 8.79 -2.96 -0.77
C TRP A 60 8.91 -1.54 -1.30
N THR A 61 7.89 -1.11 -2.03
CA THR A 61 7.77 0.26 -2.55
C THR A 61 6.32 0.72 -2.45
N VAL A 62 6.11 2.03 -2.36
CA VAL A 62 4.79 2.66 -2.37
C VAL A 62 4.58 3.38 -3.70
N ILE A 63 3.46 3.08 -4.35
CA ILE A 63 3.08 3.63 -5.64
C ILE A 63 1.80 4.46 -5.42
N PRO A 64 1.84 5.78 -5.56
CA PRO A 64 0.65 6.61 -5.51
C PRO A 64 -0.17 6.45 -6.78
N HIS A 65 -1.47 6.18 -6.62
CA HIS A 65 -2.46 6.12 -7.68
C HIS A 65 -3.46 7.25 -7.48
N ARG A 66 -3.33 8.30 -8.28
CA ARG A 66 -4.32 9.39 -8.35
C ARG A 66 -5.08 9.27 -9.66
N LYS A 67 -6.41 9.33 -9.58
CA LYS A 67 -7.24 9.58 -10.76
C LYS A 67 -7.14 11.06 -11.11
N ASP A 68 -6.00 11.45 -11.64
CA ASP A 68 -5.90 12.72 -12.37
C ASP A 68 -6.59 12.52 -13.73
N SER A 69 -7.44 13.50 -14.07
CA SER A 69 -8.59 13.36 -14.97
C SER A 69 -8.25 13.18 -16.45
#